data_AF-A0AAV0QDB1-F1
#
_entry.id   AF-A0AAV0QDB1-F1
#
_cell.length_a   1.000
_cell.length_b   1.000
_cell.length_c   1.000
_cell.angle_alpha   90.00
_cell.angle_beta   90.00
_cell.angle_gamma   90.00
#
_symmetry.space_group_name_H-M   'P 1'
#
loop_
_entity.id
_entity.type
_entity.pdbx_description
1 polymer ?
#
loop_
_entity_poly.entity_id
_entity_poly.type
_entity_poly.pdbx_seq_one_letter_code
_entity_poly.pdbx_strand_id
1 'polypeptide(L)'
;MLLFETGVAGGLAYTDNLVPAVPVGLLGLLLLFQVTFEVKVGEQLEESGENVFVGGKNRWKYSSFVNWELWWPNFPILVYFKETQTKPEGQIHFFPVIFNGKQLYDVMVERAGPSKTSAPK
;
A
#
# COMPACT_ATOMS: atom_id res chain seq x y z
N MET A 1 -4.14 11.73 -14.52
CA MET A 1 -4.13 10.42 -15.19
C MET A 1 -5.53 10.05 -15.70
N LEU A 2 -6.59 10.09 -14.89
CA LEU A 2 -7.97 9.76 -15.33
C LEU A 2 -8.57 10.68 -16.41
N LEU A 3 -8.32 11.99 -16.34
CA LEU A 3 -8.73 12.96 -17.39
C LEU A 3 -7.95 12.78 -18.71
N PHE A 4 -6.82 12.09 -18.67
CA PHE A 4 -5.98 11.87 -19.84
C PHE A 4 -6.55 10.74 -20.70
N GLU A 5 -6.98 9.63 -20.12
CA GLU A 5 -7.45 8.48 -20.91
C GLU A 5 -8.82 8.68 -21.56
N THR A 6 -9.78 9.31 -20.87
CA THR A 6 -11.05 9.72 -21.50
C THR A 6 -10.84 10.80 -22.55
N GLY A 7 -9.87 11.69 -22.35
CA GLY A 7 -9.43 12.67 -23.36
C GLY A 7 -8.79 12.02 -24.59
N VAL A 8 -7.97 11.00 -24.42
CA VAL A 8 -7.36 10.23 -25.52
C VAL A 8 -8.43 9.45 -26.28
N ALA A 9 -9.39 8.81 -25.60
CA ALA A 9 -10.51 8.16 -26.26
C ALA A 9 -11.36 9.14 -27.09
N GLY A 10 -11.63 10.35 -26.54
CA GLY A 10 -12.32 11.42 -27.27
C GLY A 10 -11.54 11.92 -28.49
N GLY A 11 -10.22 12.07 -28.37
CA GLY A 11 -9.35 12.42 -29.50
C GLY A 11 -9.32 11.36 -30.59
N LEU A 12 -9.27 10.07 -30.21
CA LEU A 12 -9.30 8.95 -31.17
C LEU A 12 -10.64 8.87 -31.90
N ALA A 13 -11.75 9.06 -31.19
CA ALA A 13 -13.09 9.14 -31.78
C ALA A 13 -13.24 10.35 -32.73
N TYR A 14 -12.64 11.50 -32.38
CA TYR A 14 -12.62 12.68 -33.25
C TYR A 14 -11.84 12.45 -34.56
N THR A 15 -10.87 11.54 -34.55
CA THR A 15 -10.11 11.12 -35.74
C THR A 15 -10.69 9.91 -36.47
N ASP A 16 -11.96 9.55 -36.22
CA ASP A 16 -12.65 8.36 -36.76
C ASP A 16 -11.94 7.01 -36.48
N ASN A 17 -11.01 7.00 -35.52
CA ASN A 17 -10.25 5.80 -35.16
C ASN A 17 -10.96 5.05 -34.02
N LEU A 18 -12.10 4.47 -34.34
CA LEU A 18 -13.01 3.84 -33.37
C LEU A 18 -12.43 2.55 -32.75
N VAL A 19 -11.61 1.81 -33.48
CA VAL A 19 -11.02 0.54 -33.04
C VAL A 19 -10.20 0.68 -31.75
N PRO A 20 -9.28 1.65 -31.61
CA PRO A 20 -8.58 1.94 -30.36
C PRO A 20 -9.40 2.83 -29.40
N ALA A 21 -10.35 3.64 -29.89
CA ALA A 21 -11.15 4.51 -29.02
C ALA A 21 -12.02 3.72 -28.04
N VAL A 22 -12.60 2.60 -28.49
CA VAL A 22 -13.48 1.74 -27.68
C VAL A 22 -12.75 1.12 -26.47
N PRO A 23 -11.63 0.39 -26.61
CA PRO A 23 -10.93 -0.18 -25.46
C PRO A 23 -10.35 0.88 -24.52
N VAL A 24 -9.84 2.00 -25.04
CA VAL A 24 -9.29 3.10 -24.22
C VAL A 24 -10.41 3.80 -23.45
N GLY A 25 -11.56 4.04 -24.07
CA GLY A 25 -12.73 4.63 -23.41
C GLY A 25 -13.31 3.71 -22.33
N LEU A 26 -13.42 2.40 -22.61
CA LEU A 26 -13.88 1.40 -21.63
C LEU A 26 -12.93 1.29 -20.43
N LEU A 27 -11.62 1.32 -20.67
CA LEU A 27 -10.62 1.34 -19.59
C LEU A 27 -10.75 2.61 -18.76
N GLY A 28 -10.84 3.79 -19.39
CA GLY A 28 -11.04 5.05 -18.68
C GLY A 28 -12.32 5.05 -17.82
N LEU A 29 -13.41 4.46 -18.32
CA LEU A 29 -14.68 4.36 -17.61
C LEU A 29 -14.64 3.34 -16.46
N LEU A 30 -13.95 2.21 -16.65
CA LEU A 30 -13.68 1.24 -15.59
C LEU A 30 -12.83 1.86 -14.47
N LEU A 31 -11.79 2.62 -14.83
CA LEU A 31 -10.93 3.30 -13.86
C LEU A 31 -11.69 4.40 -13.10
N LEU A 32 -12.61 5.12 -13.77
CA LEU A 32 -13.53 6.06 -13.11
C LEU A 32 -14.42 5.35 -12.09
N PHE A 33 -14.95 4.19 -12.44
CA PHE A 33 -15.75 3.38 -11.53
C PHE A 33 -14.93 2.90 -10.33
N GLN A 34 -13.68 2.47 -10.53
CA GLN A 34 -12.80 1.99 -9.46
C GLN A 34 -12.43 3.07 -8.44
N VAL A 35 -12.27 4.33 -8.85
CA VAL A 35 -11.93 5.41 -7.89
C VAL A 35 -13.14 5.92 -7.08
N THR A 36 -14.36 5.64 -7.52
CA THR A 36 -15.57 5.94 -6.73
C THR A 36 -15.90 4.90 -5.67
N PHE A 37 -15.26 3.72 -5.66
CA PHE A 37 -15.38 2.77 -4.55
C PHE A 37 -14.56 3.25 -3.35
N GLU A 38 -15.22 4.08 -2.56
CA GLU A 38 -15.17 4.20 -1.11
C GLU A 38 -13.89 3.74 -0.39
N VAL A 39 -12.93 4.66 -0.26
CA VAL A 39 -12.02 4.66 0.89
C VAL A 39 -12.86 5.08 2.09
N LYS A 40 -13.25 4.13 2.95
CA LYS A 40 -13.90 4.43 4.22
C LYS A 40 -12.94 5.23 5.11
N VAL A 41 -13.17 6.55 5.21
CA VAL A 41 -12.49 7.44 6.15
C VAL A 41 -13.51 7.82 7.23
N GLY A 42 -13.31 7.30 8.46
CA GLY A 42 -14.17 7.58 9.60
C GLY A 42 -13.85 6.70 10.81
N GLU A 43 -14.48 6.98 11.96
CA GLU A 43 -14.28 6.33 13.27
C GLU A 43 -14.75 4.86 13.36
N GLN A 44 -15.23 4.26 12.25
CA GLN A 44 -15.48 2.82 12.15
C GLN A 44 -14.19 2.03 11.84
N LEU A 45 -13.11 2.33 12.55
CA LEU A 45 -11.86 1.57 12.49
C LEU A 45 -11.93 0.34 13.43
N GLU A 46 -13.07 -0.33 13.47
CA GLU A 46 -13.13 -1.70 13.99
C GLU A 46 -12.16 -2.58 13.17
N GLU A 47 -11.58 -3.59 13.82
CA GLU A 47 -10.50 -4.42 13.27
C GLU A 47 -10.72 -4.70 11.78
N SER A 48 -9.73 -4.34 10.94
CA SER A 48 -9.78 -4.79 9.54
C SER A 48 -9.81 -6.31 9.62
N GLY A 49 -10.94 -6.91 9.28
CA GLY A 49 -11.11 -8.35 9.29
C GLY A 49 -10.05 -9.04 8.43
N GLU A 50 -10.09 -10.36 8.41
CA GLU A 50 -9.16 -11.18 7.64
C GLU A 50 -9.12 -10.71 6.18
N ASN A 51 -7.96 -10.20 5.76
CA ASN A 51 -7.78 -9.61 4.46
C ASN A 51 -7.06 -10.63 3.58
N VAL A 52 -7.82 -11.21 2.66
CA VAL A 52 -7.42 -12.33 1.79
C VAL A 52 -6.16 -12.01 0.99
N PHE A 53 -5.92 -10.73 0.68
CA PHE A 53 -4.74 -10.29 -0.07
C PHE A 53 -3.44 -10.27 0.74
N VAL A 54 -3.52 -10.13 2.06
CA VAL A 54 -2.33 -10.06 2.93
C VAL A 54 -2.22 -11.26 3.88
N GLY A 55 -3.14 -12.22 3.78
CA GLY A 55 -3.14 -13.43 4.60
C GLY A 55 -3.32 -13.17 6.10
N GLY A 56 -4.15 -12.18 6.47
CA GLY A 56 -4.41 -11.84 7.87
C GLY A 56 -5.03 -10.46 8.06
N LYS A 57 -5.03 -9.96 9.31
CA LYS A 57 -5.47 -8.59 9.63
C LYS A 57 -4.55 -7.60 8.92
N ASN A 58 -5.08 -6.52 8.36
CA ASN A 58 -4.29 -5.50 7.64
C ASN A 58 -3.94 -4.28 8.52
N ARG A 59 -4.15 -4.41 9.83
CA ARG A 59 -3.88 -3.40 10.86
C ARG A 59 -3.32 -4.10 12.09
N TRP A 60 -2.10 -3.75 12.43
CA TRP A 60 -1.42 -4.29 13.61
C TRP A 60 -1.06 -3.15 14.56
N LYS A 61 -1.26 -3.39 15.85
CA LYS A 61 -0.85 -2.44 16.88
C LYS A 61 0.67 -2.45 16.99
N TYR A 62 1.33 -1.29 17.04
CA TYR A 62 2.79 -1.23 17.24
C TYR A 62 3.24 -1.99 18.51
N SER A 63 2.39 -2.06 19.53
CA SER A 63 2.66 -2.83 20.76
C SER A 63 2.73 -4.34 20.58
N SER A 64 2.21 -4.91 19.47
CA SER A 64 2.35 -6.34 19.17
C SER A 64 3.67 -6.65 18.46
N PHE A 65 4.45 -5.64 18.06
CA PHE A 65 5.68 -5.85 17.30
C PHE A 65 6.76 -6.35 18.24
N VAL A 66 7.28 -7.54 17.94
CA VAL A 66 8.36 -8.17 18.71
C VAL A 66 9.74 -7.94 18.09
N ASN A 67 9.78 -7.68 16.79
CA ASN A 67 10.97 -7.23 16.07
C ASN A 67 10.58 -6.51 14.78
N TRP A 68 11.40 -5.57 14.34
CA TRP A 68 11.29 -4.96 13.02
C TRP A 68 12.68 -4.59 12.50
N GLU A 69 12.84 -4.61 11.19
CA GLU A 69 14.08 -4.27 10.52
C GLU A 69 13.86 -3.48 9.23
N LEU A 70 14.82 -2.61 8.91
CA LEU A 70 14.85 -1.86 7.66
C LEU A 70 16.19 -2.10 6.98
N TRP A 71 16.14 -2.70 5.79
CA TRP A 71 17.33 -3.03 5.01
C TRP A 71 17.45 -2.14 3.77
N TRP A 72 18.70 -1.83 3.43
CA TRP A 72 19.10 -1.05 2.26
C TRP A 72 18.44 0.34 2.18
N PRO A 73 18.76 1.27 3.10
CA PRO A 73 18.14 2.61 3.13
C PRO A 73 18.34 3.45 1.85
N ASN A 74 19.26 3.06 0.95
CA ASN A 74 19.65 3.81 -0.26
C ASN A 74 19.08 3.26 -1.59
N PHE A 75 18.36 2.13 -1.59
CA PHE A 75 17.75 1.48 -2.77
C PHE A 75 16.32 1.03 -2.38
N PRO A 76 15.35 0.63 -3.25
CA PRO A 76 14.00 0.26 -2.80
C PRO A 76 14.01 -0.55 -1.50
N ILE A 77 13.50 0.13 -0.47
CA ILE A 77 13.80 -0.14 0.92
C ILE A 77 12.95 -1.34 1.34
N LEU A 78 13.53 -2.37 1.94
CA LEU A 78 12.75 -3.52 2.42
C LEU A 78 12.52 -3.39 3.92
N VAL A 79 11.26 -3.39 4.33
CA VAL A 79 10.89 -3.44 5.75
C VAL A 79 10.39 -4.83 6.10
N TYR A 80 10.91 -5.32 7.22
CA TYR A 80 10.48 -6.52 7.91
C TYR A 80 9.85 -6.13 9.24
N PHE A 81 8.74 -6.76 9.60
CA PHE A 81 8.31 -6.77 11.00
C PHE A 81 7.70 -8.11 11.38
N LYS A 82 7.85 -8.44 12.67
CA LYS A 82 7.26 -9.61 13.31
C LYS A 82 6.33 -9.14 14.41
N GLU A 83 5.12 -9.68 14.42
CA GLU A 83 4.03 -9.27 15.30
C GLU A 83 3.33 -10.47 15.93
N THR A 84 2.71 -10.34 17.11
CA THR A 84 2.05 -11.45 17.84
C THR A 84 0.52 -11.35 17.93
N GLN A 85 -0.09 -10.33 17.32
CA GLN A 85 -1.54 -10.13 17.28
C GLN A 85 -2.24 -11.15 16.37
N THR A 86 -1.61 -11.60 15.28
CA THR A 86 -2.23 -12.61 14.40
C THR A 86 -1.94 -14.05 14.86
N LYS A 87 -0.71 -14.33 15.31
CA LYS A 87 -0.30 -15.64 15.83
C LYS A 87 0.56 -15.49 17.08
N PRO A 88 0.36 -16.30 18.14
CA PRO A 88 1.17 -16.24 19.36
C PRO A 88 2.67 -16.45 19.12
N GLU A 89 3.04 -17.28 18.15
CA GLU A 89 4.44 -17.58 17.78
C GLU A 89 5.10 -16.43 16.98
N GLY A 90 4.26 -15.52 16.51
CA GLY A 90 4.54 -14.32 15.75
C GLY A 90 4.52 -14.51 14.24
N GLN A 91 3.76 -13.67 13.54
CA GLN A 91 3.69 -13.63 12.09
C GLN A 91 4.71 -12.64 11.52
N ILE A 92 5.31 -13.00 10.39
CA ILE A 92 6.31 -12.20 9.68
C ILE A 92 5.65 -11.52 8.48
N HIS A 93 5.95 -10.23 8.32
CA HIS A 93 5.51 -9.43 7.19
C HIS A 93 6.70 -8.73 6.54
N PHE A 94 6.65 -8.63 5.21
CA PHE A 94 7.61 -7.89 4.41
C PHE A 94 6.86 -6.95 3.48
N PHE A 95 7.34 -5.72 3.34
CA PHE A 95 6.83 -4.82 2.32
C PHE A 95 7.93 -3.88 1.79
N PRO A 96 7.90 -3.56 0.49
CA PRO A 96 8.77 -2.57 -0.08
C PRO A 96 8.32 -1.16 0.33
N VAL A 97 9.29 -0.29 0.60
CA VAL A 97 9.10 1.11 0.91
C VAL A 97 9.54 1.93 -0.29
N ILE A 98 8.54 2.55 -0.92
CA ILE A 98 8.68 3.38 -2.12
C ILE A 98 8.69 4.89 -1.79
N PHE A 99 8.85 5.23 -0.51
CA PHE A 99 8.84 6.59 0.04
C PHE A 99 10.05 6.82 0.97
N ASN A 100 10.10 7.96 1.67
CA ASN A 100 11.24 8.34 2.49
C ASN A 100 11.52 7.34 3.65
N GLY A 101 12.52 6.47 3.45
CA GLY A 101 12.91 5.44 4.41
C GLY A 101 13.46 5.97 5.72
N LYS A 102 14.12 7.13 5.71
CA LYS A 102 14.62 7.75 6.95
C LYS A 102 13.46 8.18 7.84
N GLN A 103 12.48 8.88 7.26
CA GLN A 103 11.29 9.30 8.01
C GLN A 103 10.53 8.09 8.56
N LEU A 104 10.42 7.01 7.78
CA LEU A 104 9.81 5.77 8.25
C LEU A 104 10.58 5.16 9.42
N TYR A 105 11.91 5.10 9.33
CA TYR A 105 12.76 4.60 10.41
C TYR A 105 12.53 5.38 11.70
N ASP A 106 12.56 6.71 11.63
CA ASP A 106 12.39 7.59 12.79
C ASP A 106 11.02 7.34 13.48
N VAL A 107 9.94 7.22 12.70
CA VAL A 107 8.59 6.92 13.22
C VAL A 107 8.50 5.52 13.82
N MET A 108 9.16 4.53 13.21
CA MET A 108 9.18 3.16 13.71
C MET A 108 9.92 3.07 15.05
N VAL A 109 11.05 3.79 15.20
CA VAL A 109 11.75 3.89 16.49
C VAL A 109 10.88 4.56 17.55
N GLU A 110 10.19 5.64 17.22
CA GLU A 110 9.29 6.35 18.14
C GLU A 110 8.14 5.45 18.63
N ARG A 111 7.55 4.65 17.74
CA ARG A 111 6.29 3.93 18.02
C ARG A 111 6.47 2.47 18.42
N ALA A 112 7.46 1.78 17.86
CA ALA A 112 7.74 0.36 18.10
C ALA A 112 9.03 0.15 18.90
N GLY A 113 9.75 1.23 19.26
CA GLY A 113 11.06 1.15 19.90
C GLY A 113 12.18 0.81 18.92
N PRO A 114 13.45 0.81 19.39
CA PRO A 114 14.60 0.53 18.53
C PRO A 114 14.56 -0.91 18.00
N SER A 115 14.96 -1.08 16.74
CA SER A 115 15.19 -2.40 16.15
C SER A 115 16.22 -3.18 16.98
N LYS A 116 16.00 -4.48 17.18
CA LYS A 116 16.93 -5.35 17.93
C LYS A 116 18.22 -5.61 17.18
N THR A 117 18.21 -5.49 15.85
CA THR A 117 19.25 -6.06 14.97
C THR A 117 19.66 -5.15 13.81
N SER A 118 18.85 -4.15 13.45
CA SER A 118 19.12 -3.24 12.31
C SER A 118 19.07 -1.76 12.70
N ALA A 119 19.79 -1.39 13.76
CA ALA A 119 20.19 0.00 13.91
C ALA A 119 20.99 0.42 12.67
N PRO A 120 20.73 1.59 12.06
CA PRO A 120 21.55 2.11 10.99
C PRO A 120 22.98 2.25 11.54
N LYS A 121 23.93 1.63 10.85
CA LYS A 121 25.36 1.87 11.08
C LYS A 121 25.78 3.14 10.35
#